data_AF-A0A560BCB8-F1
#
_entry.id   AF-A0A560BCB8-F1
#
_cell.length_a   1.000
_cell.length_b   1.000
_cell.length_c   1.000
_cell.angle_alpha   90.00
_cell.angle_beta   90.00
_cell.angle_gamma   90.00
#
_symmetry.space_group_name_H-M   'P 1'
#
loop_
_entity.id
_entity.type
_entity.pdbx_description
1 polymer ?
#
loop_
_entity_poly.entity_id
_entity_poly.type
_entity_poly.pdbx_seq_one_letter_code
_entity_poly.pdbx_strand_id
1 'polypeptide(L)'
;MAKREGKVVGKDVEVVRKPRLRKPKEPPPSLAMSAYLTTVMAEAAPPVEPPPQDPLALSGDVFPPLPEGRVPQTAEEFLTRIAELWEDAQQRFLRIGELLSLAESRLGEEDRAALAEGLNRRFGKSARSQLMSAYRAIRDEVVPLEMAATGYGTVYMLARLSDDERRQAAERGLLRPDVRQSEIRAFWKSVRAPLSSAATRRADLEARRAKLLLEISKIDDELARLID
;
A
#
# COMPACT_ATOMS: atom_id res chain seq x y z
N MET A 1 42.74 60.82 -28.50
CA MET A 1 43.72 59.76 -28.17
C MET A 1 42.98 58.54 -27.61
N ALA A 2 43.33 57.34 -28.10
CA ALA A 2 43.16 55.97 -27.56
C ALA A 2 41.88 55.61 -26.77
N LYS A 3 40.92 54.84 -27.33
CA LYS A 3 40.87 53.37 -27.53
C LYS A 3 40.70 52.55 -26.22
N ARG A 4 39.51 51.97 -26.02
CA ARG A 4 39.27 50.52 -25.79
C ARG A 4 37.76 50.24 -25.66
N GLU A 5 37.21 49.65 -26.71
CA GLU A 5 35.94 48.92 -26.70
C GLU A 5 36.08 47.66 -25.85
N GLY A 6 35.20 47.50 -24.86
CA GLY A 6 35.06 46.30 -24.04
C GLY A 6 33.83 45.50 -24.47
N LYS A 7 33.98 44.72 -25.54
CA LYS A 7 33.03 43.72 -26.01
C LYS A 7 33.00 42.55 -25.01
N VAL A 8 31.90 42.33 -24.29
CA VAL A 8 31.68 41.06 -23.60
C VAL A 8 30.45 40.37 -24.19
N VAL A 9 30.81 39.43 -25.04
CA VAL A 9 30.02 38.43 -25.77
C VAL A 9 29.10 37.67 -24.81
N GLY A 10 27.81 37.64 -25.16
CA GLY A 10 26.85 36.68 -24.61
C GLY A 10 27.31 35.26 -24.94
N LYS A 11 27.49 34.45 -23.90
CA LYS A 11 27.65 33.00 -24.07
C LYS A 11 26.27 32.39 -24.14
N ASP A 12 25.80 32.17 -25.36
CA ASP A 12 24.80 31.13 -25.64
C ASP A 12 25.39 29.79 -25.19
N VAL A 13 24.83 29.23 -24.12
CA VAL A 13 25.14 27.87 -23.71
C VAL A 13 24.20 26.95 -24.49
N GLU A 14 24.66 26.54 -25.67
CA GLU A 14 24.02 25.50 -26.47
C GLU A 14 24.13 24.16 -25.71
N VAL A 15 23.04 23.73 -25.08
CA VAL A 15 22.95 22.43 -24.41
C VAL A 15 22.77 21.36 -25.48
N VAL A 16 23.88 20.90 -26.05
CA VAL A 16 23.93 19.72 -26.91
C VAL A 16 23.55 18.49 -26.07
N ARG A 17 22.29 18.07 -26.14
CA ARG A 17 21.83 16.80 -25.59
C ARG A 17 22.39 15.66 -26.44
N LYS A 18 23.54 15.10 -26.03
CA LYS A 18 24.00 13.81 -26.56
C LYS A 18 22.97 12.72 -26.21
N PRO A 19 22.46 11.93 -27.18
CA PRO A 19 21.56 10.82 -26.90
C PRO A 19 22.33 9.74 -26.13
N ARG A 20 21.82 9.36 -24.94
CA ARG A 20 22.37 8.23 -24.19
C ARG A 20 22.00 6.94 -24.92
N LEU A 21 22.97 6.30 -25.57
CA LEU A 21 22.85 4.90 -26.00
C LEU A 21 22.54 4.04 -24.75
N ARG A 22 21.39 3.36 -24.76
CA ARG A 22 21.11 2.31 -23.77
C ARG A 22 22.07 1.15 -24.03
N LYS A 23 22.91 0.82 -23.06
CA LYS A 23 23.70 -0.41 -23.11
C LYS A 23 22.74 -1.62 -23.09
N PRO A 24 22.99 -2.68 -23.87
CA PRO A 24 22.23 -3.91 -23.76
C PRO A 24 22.36 -4.49 -22.35
N LYS A 25 21.25 -5.00 -21.82
CA LYS A 25 21.15 -5.59 -20.48
C LYS A 25 21.88 -6.93 -20.50
N GLU A 26 23.05 -7.01 -19.87
CA GLU A 26 23.72 -8.30 -19.62
C GLU A 26 22.80 -9.20 -18.79
N PRO A 27 22.69 -10.50 -19.13
CA PRO A 27 21.99 -11.45 -18.27
C PRO A 27 22.73 -11.55 -16.93
N PRO A 28 22.02 -11.74 -15.81
CA PRO A 28 22.66 -11.88 -14.50
C PRO A 28 23.66 -13.04 -14.55
N PRO A 29 24.83 -12.91 -13.88
CA PRO A 29 25.81 -13.99 -13.83
C PRO A 29 25.17 -15.24 -13.23
N SER A 30 25.47 -16.40 -13.82
CA SER A 30 24.93 -17.67 -13.34
C SER A 30 25.39 -17.91 -11.90
N LEU A 31 24.50 -18.50 -11.09
CA LEU A 31 24.75 -18.85 -9.68
C LEU A 31 25.99 -19.74 -9.48
N ALA A 32 26.54 -20.32 -10.54
CA ALA A 32 27.73 -21.16 -10.50
C ALA A 32 29.05 -20.38 -10.28
N MET A 33 29.04 -19.04 -10.30
CA MET A 33 30.27 -18.23 -10.23
C MET A 33 30.30 -17.16 -9.14
N SER A 34 29.48 -17.28 -8.09
CA SER A 34 29.69 -16.45 -6.91
C SER A 34 30.83 -17.03 -6.06
N ALA A 35 32.00 -16.40 -6.09
CA ALA A 35 33.15 -16.74 -5.23
C ALA A 35 32.78 -16.85 -3.73
N TYR A 36 31.71 -16.16 -3.33
CA TYR A 36 31.10 -16.24 -1.99
C TYR A 36 30.63 -17.65 -1.61
N LEU A 37 30.03 -18.40 -2.53
CA LEU A 37 29.58 -19.78 -2.29
C LEU A 37 30.76 -20.75 -2.16
N THR A 38 31.85 -20.52 -2.90
CA THR A 38 33.07 -21.35 -2.82
C THR A 38 33.76 -21.22 -1.47
N THR A 39 33.81 -20.02 -0.90
CA THR A 39 34.41 -19.79 0.42
C THR A 39 33.57 -20.39 1.55
N VAL A 40 32.24 -20.26 1.50
CA VAL A 40 31.34 -20.81 2.54
C VAL A 40 31.34 -22.35 2.54
N MET A 41 31.48 -22.98 1.36
CA MET A 41 31.56 -24.44 1.25
C MET A 41 32.92 -25.01 1.66
N ALA A 42 34.00 -24.21 1.63
CA ALA A 42 35.35 -24.66 2.00
C ALA A 42 35.59 -24.68 3.52
N GLU A 43 34.74 -24.01 4.31
CA GLU A 43 34.89 -23.87 5.77
C GLU A 43 33.86 -24.70 6.58
N ALA A 44 33.15 -25.62 5.93
CA ALA A 44 32.19 -26.50 6.60
C ALA A 44 32.91 -27.57 7.44
N ALA A 45 32.91 -27.38 8.76
CA ALA A 45 33.18 -28.40 9.78
C ALA A 45 32.32 -29.67 9.56
N PRO A 46 32.72 -30.86 10.05
CA PRO A 46 32.01 -32.11 9.77
C PRO A 46 30.54 -32.04 10.19
N PRO A 47 29.65 -32.76 9.49
CA PRO A 47 28.21 -32.58 9.62
C PRO A 47 27.75 -32.97 11.03
N VAL A 48 27.28 -31.98 11.78
CA VAL A 48 26.38 -32.22 12.90
C VAL A 48 25.08 -32.73 12.28
N GLU A 49 24.68 -33.95 12.65
CA GLU A 49 23.41 -34.55 12.25
C GLU A 49 22.29 -33.52 12.46
N PRO A 50 21.55 -33.12 11.40
CA PRO A 50 20.40 -32.26 11.59
C PRO A 50 19.42 -32.97 12.53
N PRO A 51 18.82 -32.27 13.52
CA PRO A 51 17.79 -32.89 14.34
C PRO A 51 16.70 -33.46 13.41
N PRO A 52 16.08 -34.60 13.77
CA PRO A 52 15.09 -35.24 12.92
C PRO A 52 14.04 -34.20 12.54
N GLN A 53 14.02 -33.86 11.26
CA GLN A 53 12.95 -33.05 10.70
C GLN A 53 11.76 -33.99 10.60
N ASP A 54 10.85 -33.89 11.57
CA ASP A 54 9.54 -34.49 11.42
C ASP A 54 8.95 -33.97 10.10
N PRO A 55 8.62 -34.83 9.12
CA PRO A 55 8.02 -34.42 7.84
C PRO A 55 6.54 -34.06 8.02
N LEU A 56 6.20 -33.39 9.11
CA LEU A 56 4.83 -32.94 9.37
C LEU A 56 4.55 -31.69 8.53
N ALA A 57 3.79 -31.93 7.47
CA ALA A 57 2.94 -30.98 6.74
C ALA A 57 3.55 -30.20 5.56
N LEU A 58 3.96 -30.92 4.52
CA LEU A 58 3.72 -30.49 3.12
C LEU A 58 3.13 -31.64 2.28
N SER A 59 2.38 -32.54 2.92
CA SER A 59 1.48 -33.50 2.25
C SER A 59 0.14 -32.79 1.99
N GLY A 60 -0.55 -33.15 0.91
CA GLY A 60 -1.82 -32.56 0.45
C GLY A 60 -3.02 -32.70 1.41
N ASP A 61 -2.78 -33.02 2.68
CA ASP A 61 -3.77 -33.26 3.72
C ASP A 61 -4.28 -31.95 4.39
N VAL A 62 -3.72 -30.79 4.04
CA VAL A 62 -4.14 -29.49 4.61
C VAL A 62 -5.54 -29.07 4.12
N PHE A 63 -5.94 -29.54 2.93
CA PHE A 63 -7.26 -29.28 2.38
C PHE A 63 -7.97 -30.60 2.12
N PRO A 64 -9.19 -30.80 2.66
CA PRO A 64 -9.96 -32.00 2.33
C PRO A 64 -10.11 -32.10 0.81
N PRO A 65 -9.94 -33.29 0.22
CA PRO A 65 -10.05 -33.47 -1.23
C PRO A 65 -11.43 -33.01 -1.69
N LEU A 66 -11.48 -32.36 -2.86
CA LEU A 66 -12.75 -32.04 -3.51
C LEU A 66 -13.52 -33.36 -3.71
N PRO A 67 -14.81 -33.43 -3.33
CA PRO A 67 -15.56 -34.68 -3.47
C PRO A 67 -15.52 -35.15 -4.92
N GLU A 68 -15.08 -36.40 -5.14
CA GLU A 68 -14.67 -36.93 -6.46
C GLU A 68 -15.76 -36.84 -7.55
N GLY A 69 -17.03 -36.78 -7.16
CA GLY A 69 -18.17 -36.57 -8.08
C GLY A 69 -18.48 -35.12 -8.45
N ARG A 70 -17.63 -34.14 -8.06
CA ARG A 70 -17.82 -32.70 -8.32
C ARG A 70 -16.55 -32.00 -8.78
N VAL A 71 -15.52 -32.72 -9.22
CA VAL A 71 -14.31 -32.10 -9.76
C VAL A 71 -14.64 -31.58 -11.16
N PRO A 72 -14.60 -30.25 -11.40
CA PRO A 72 -14.83 -29.67 -12.72
C PRO A 72 -13.89 -30.29 -13.76
N GLN A 73 -14.40 -30.55 -14.96
CA GLN A 73 -13.61 -31.11 -16.08
C GLN A 73 -13.35 -30.10 -17.19
N THR A 74 -14.20 -29.09 -17.32
CA THR A 74 -14.07 -28.03 -18.34
C THR A 74 -13.70 -26.69 -17.71
N ALA A 75 -13.05 -25.80 -18.48
CA ALA A 75 -12.71 -24.46 -17.99
C ALA A 75 -13.93 -23.66 -17.54
N GLU A 76 -15.07 -23.85 -18.20
CA GLU A 76 -16.35 -23.21 -17.84
C GLU A 76 -16.89 -23.73 -16.50
N GLU A 77 -16.83 -25.04 -16.27
CA GLU A 77 -17.19 -25.63 -14.98
C GLU A 77 -16.25 -25.16 -13.85
N PHE A 78 -14.95 -25.03 -14.13
CA PHE A 78 -13.98 -24.48 -13.17
C PHE A 78 -14.32 -23.04 -12.82
N LEU A 79 -14.55 -22.19 -13.82
CA LEU A 79 -14.92 -20.78 -13.60
C LEU A 79 -16.19 -20.67 -12.77
N THR A 80 -17.22 -21.43 -13.13
CA THR A 80 -18.49 -21.46 -12.39
C THR A 80 -18.28 -21.87 -10.94
N ARG A 81 -17.57 -22.99 -10.72
CA ARG A 81 -17.36 -23.52 -9.37
C ARG A 81 -16.50 -22.60 -8.50
N ILE A 82 -15.47 -21.99 -9.07
CA ILE A 82 -14.62 -21.01 -8.38
C ILE A 82 -15.44 -19.76 -8.04
N ALA A 83 -16.27 -19.26 -8.96
CA ALA A 83 -17.11 -18.10 -8.71
C ALA A 83 -18.12 -18.35 -7.57
N GLU A 84 -18.75 -19.52 -7.53
CA GLU A 84 -19.64 -19.92 -6.43
C GLU A 84 -18.92 -19.94 -5.08
N LEU A 85 -17.76 -20.59 -5.01
CA LEU A 85 -16.95 -20.67 -3.78
C LEU A 85 -16.44 -19.29 -3.35
N TRP A 86 -16.09 -18.45 -4.33
CA TRP A 86 -15.67 -17.08 -4.09
C TRP A 86 -16.79 -16.26 -3.46
N GLU A 87 -17.98 -16.30 -4.05
CA GLU A 87 -19.16 -15.57 -3.56
C GLU A 87 -19.58 -16.06 -2.16
N ASP A 88 -19.63 -17.37 -1.93
CA ASP A 88 -19.89 -17.97 -0.61
C ASP A 88 -18.86 -17.51 0.42
N ALA A 89 -17.57 -17.45 0.06
CA ALA A 89 -16.54 -16.91 0.95
C ALA A 89 -16.79 -15.44 1.31
N GLN A 90 -17.21 -14.60 0.36
CA GLN A 90 -17.52 -13.19 0.63
C GLN A 90 -18.69 -13.02 1.59
N GLN A 91 -19.77 -13.77 1.36
CA GLN A 91 -20.93 -13.76 2.24
C GLN A 91 -20.59 -14.22 3.65
N ARG A 92 -19.77 -15.27 3.80
CA ARG A 92 -19.29 -15.74 5.09
C ARG A 92 -18.47 -14.69 5.83
N PHE A 93 -17.62 -13.93 5.14
CA PHE A 93 -16.86 -12.86 5.77
C PHE A 93 -17.75 -11.76 6.34
N LEU A 94 -18.81 -11.37 5.63
CA LEU A 94 -19.78 -10.41 6.17
C LEU A 94 -20.55 -10.97 7.36
N ARG A 95 -20.95 -12.25 7.30
CA ARG A 95 -21.62 -12.92 8.43
C ARG A 95 -20.73 -13.00 9.68
N ILE A 96 -19.42 -13.19 9.51
CA ILE A 96 -18.46 -13.10 10.61
C ILE A 96 -18.45 -11.67 11.18
N GLY A 97 -18.40 -10.65 10.33
CA GLY A 97 -18.47 -9.24 10.74
C GLY A 97 -19.74 -8.90 11.52
N GLU A 98 -20.89 -9.46 11.11
CA GLU A 98 -22.16 -9.34 11.82
C GLU A 98 -22.11 -9.95 13.22
N LEU A 99 -21.64 -11.19 13.34
CA LEU A 99 -21.49 -11.86 14.64
C LEU A 99 -20.55 -11.10 15.57
N LEU A 100 -19.44 -10.56 15.04
CA LEU A 100 -18.54 -9.69 15.78
C LEU A 100 -19.25 -8.44 16.30
N SER A 101 -20.07 -7.80 15.46
CA SER A 101 -20.82 -6.62 15.87
C SER A 101 -21.93 -6.94 16.89
N LEU A 102 -22.59 -8.09 16.78
CA LEU A 102 -23.58 -8.55 17.75
C LEU A 102 -22.92 -8.86 19.10
N ALA A 103 -21.76 -9.50 19.09
CA ALA A 103 -21.00 -9.82 20.29
C ALA A 103 -20.63 -8.56 21.10
N GLU A 104 -20.30 -7.44 20.45
CA GLU A 104 -20.05 -6.17 21.15
C GLU A 104 -21.26 -5.67 21.95
N SER A 105 -22.48 -5.91 21.46
CA SER A 105 -23.72 -5.49 22.15
C SER A 105 -24.26 -6.52 23.15
N ARG A 106 -23.93 -7.80 22.99
CA ARG A 106 -24.55 -8.90 23.75
C ARG A 106 -23.67 -9.48 24.84
N LEU A 107 -22.34 -9.39 24.70
CA LEU A 107 -21.41 -9.96 25.67
C LEU A 107 -20.93 -8.89 26.66
N GLY A 108 -20.73 -9.33 27.90
CA GLY A 108 -20.00 -8.56 28.91
C GLY A 108 -18.54 -8.31 28.50
N GLU A 109 -17.86 -7.43 29.23
CA GLU A 109 -16.48 -7.04 28.89
C GLU A 109 -15.51 -8.23 28.89
N GLU A 110 -15.59 -9.10 29.91
CA GLU A 110 -14.74 -10.28 30.07
C GLU A 110 -14.92 -11.29 28.92
N ASP A 111 -16.17 -11.68 28.62
CA ASP A 111 -16.49 -12.61 27.53
C ASP A 111 -16.07 -12.06 26.16
N ARG A 112 -16.21 -10.74 25.97
CA ARG A 112 -15.78 -10.06 24.74
C ARG A 112 -14.27 -10.08 24.60
N ALA A 113 -13.53 -9.89 25.69
CA ALA A 113 -12.07 -10.01 25.70
C ALA A 113 -11.62 -11.45 25.40
N ALA A 114 -12.27 -12.44 26.01
CA ALA A 114 -11.99 -13.87 25.76
C ALA A 114 -12.28 -14.25 24.29
N LEU A 115 -13.41 -13.83 23.73
CA LEU A 115 -13.75 -14.02 22.32
C LEU A 115 -12.70 -13.35 21.42
N ALA A 116 -12.35 -12.08 21.71
CA ALA A 116 -11.34 -11.34 20.97
C ALA A 116 -10.00 -12.07 20.92
N GLU A 117 -9.53 -12.56 22.07
CA GLU A 117 -8.26 -13.28 22.18
C GLU A 117 -8.30 -14.61 21.39
N GLY A 118 -9.36 -15.40 21.55
CA GLY A 118 -9.54 -16.66 20.82
C GLY A 118 -9.61 -16.48 19.30
N LEU A 119 -10.14 -15.36 18.81
CA LEU A 119 -10.19 -15.03 17.39
C LEU A 119 -8.86 -14.43 16.88
N ASN A 120 -8.18 -13.61 17.69
CA ASN A 120 -6.88 -13.05 17.34
C ASN A 120 -5.84 -14.16 17.10
N ARG A 121 -5.91 -15.29 17.81
CA ARG A 121 -5.04 -16.45 17.56
C ARG A 121 -5.31 -17.15 16.24
N ARG A 122 -6.53 -17.06 15.69
CA ARG A 122 -6.91 -17.74 14.44
C ARG A 122 -6.58 -16.93 13.19
N PHE A 123 -6.88 -15.63 13.20
CA PHE A 123 -6.69 -14.76 12.02
C PHE A 123 -6.17 -13.35 12.34
N GLY A 124 -5.83 -13.08 13.60
CA GLY A 124 -5.23 -11.81 14.02
C GLY A 124 -6.25 -10.69 14.29
N LYS A 125 -5.81 -9.74 15.11
CA LYS A 125 -6.57 -8.53 15.48
C LYS A 125 -6.95 -7.68 14.27
N SER A 126 -6.06 -7.60 13.28
CA SER A 126 -6.28 -6.79 12.07
C SER A 126 -7.48 -7.31 11.28
N ALA A 127 -7.49 -8.59 10.89
CA ALA A 127 -8.61 -9.15 10.13
C ALA A 127 -9.93 -9.08 10.92
N ARG A 128 -9.91 -9.31 12.25
CA ARG A 128 -11.09 -9.10 13.12
C ARG A 128 -11.68 -7.70 12.98
N SER A 129 -10.83 -6.69 13.13
CA SER A 129 -11.25 -5.28 13.03
C SER A 129 -11.74 -4.94 11.63
N GLN A 130 -11.09 -5.46 10.58
CA GLN A 130 -11.49 -5.23 9.19
C GLN A 130 -12.85 -5.84 8.87
N LEU A 131 -13.09 -7.10 9.26
CA LEU A 131 -14.36 -7.80 9.05
C LEU A 131 -15.53 -7.07 9.71
N MET A 132 -15.36 -6.68 10.98
CA MET A 132 -16.38 -5.93 11.71
C MET A 132 -16.63 -4.55 11.09
N SER A 133 -15.57 -3.84 10.69
CA SER A 133 -15.69 -2.50 10.08
C SER A 133 -16.34 -2.57 8.70
N ALA A 134 -15.99 -3.58 7.89
CA ALA A 134 -16.58 -3.78 6.57
C ALA A 134 -18.08 -4.06 6.66
N TYR A 135 -18.49 -4.94 7.58
CA TYR A 135 -19.90 -5.20 7.85
C TYR A 135 -20.66 -3.93 8.27
N ARG A 136 -20.10 -3.16 9.21
CA ARG A 136 -20.73 -1.90 9.65
C ARG A 136 -20.87 -0.89 8.52
N ALA A 137 -19.85 -0.75 7.69
CA ALA A 137 -19.89 0.20 6.58
C ALA A 137 -20.99 -0.13 5.57
N ILE A 138 -21.26 -1.41 5.31
CA ILE A 138 -22.38 -1.86 4.48
C ILE A 138 -23.71 -1.65 5.20
N ARG A 139 -23.82 -2.10 6.46
CA ARG A 139 -25.03 -1.98 7.27
C ARG A 139 -25.48 -0.53 7.43
N ASP A 140 -24.52 0.38 7.63
CA ASP A 140 -24.75 1.80 7.86
C ASP A 140 -24.80 2.61 6.54
N GLU A 141 -24.85 1.92 5.38
CA GLU A 141 -24.94 2.50 4.04
C GLU A 141 -23.80 3.47 3.66
N VAL A 142 -22.69 3.42 4.39
CA VAL A 142 -21.46 4.17 4.06
C VAL A 142 -20.79 3.63 2.80
N VAL A 143 -20.91 2.32 2.58
CA VAL A 143 -20.46 1.62 1.38
C VAL A 143 -21.66 0.85 0.80
N PRO A 144 -21.92 0.92 -0.51
CA PRO A 144 -23.05 0.20 -1.12
C PRO A 144 -22.97 -1.31 -0.88
N LEU A 145 -24.13 -1.96 -0.72
CA LEU A 145 -24.22 -3.40 -0.45
C LEU A 145 -23.55 -4.23 -1.56
N GLU A 146 -23.64 -3.79 -2.80
CA GLU A 146 -23.09 -4.47 -3.98
C GLU A 146 -21.56 -4.58 -3.90
N MET A 147 -20.90 -3.74 -3.10
CA MET A 147 -19.46 -3.81 -2.86
C MET A 147 -19.07 -5.01 -2.00
N ALA A 148 -20.03 -5.69 -1.34
CA ALA A 148 -19.80 -6.94 -0.63
C ALA A 148 -19.02 -7.98 -1.45
N ALA A 149 -19.34 -8.09 -2.75
CA ALA A 149 -18.73 -9.04 -3.68
C ALA A 149 -17.22 -8.81 -3.87
N THR A 150 -16.70 -7.61 -3.54
CA THR A 150 -15.31 -7.22 -3.76
C THR A 150 -14.33 -7.72 -2.69
N GLY A 151 -14.81 -8.29 -1.59
CA GLY A 151 -13.94 -8.57 -0.44
C GLY A 151 -14.17 -7.65 0.75
N TYR A 152 -14.23 -8.23 1.95
CA TYR A 152 -14.21 -7.43 3.20
C TYR A 152 -13.00 -6.48 3.27
N GLY A 153 -11.85 -6.86 2.69
CA GLY A 153 -10.65 -6.03 2.67
C GLY A 153 -10.80 -4.79 1.77
N THR A 154 -11.49 -4.92 0.64
CA THR A 154 -11.80 -3.79 -0.27
C THR A 154 -12.86 -2.89 0.35
N VAL A 155 -13.94 -3.48 0.88
CA VAL A 155 -14.99 -2.76 1.62
C VAL A 155 -14.40 -2.01 2.81
N TYR A 156 -13.51 -2.62 3.59
CA TYR A 156 -12.82 -1.97 4.70
C TYR A 156 -12.01 -0.74 4.26
N MET A 157 -11.33 -0.82 3.11
CA MET A 157 -10.61 0.33 2.56
C MET A 157 -11.58 1.45 2.13
N LEU A 158 -12.72 1.11 1.52
CA LEU A 158 -13.74 2.09 1.14
C LEU A 158 -14.40 2.73 2.38
N ALA A 159 -14.65 1.95 3.43
CA ALA A 159 -15.19 2.43 4.69
C ALA A 159 -14.30 3.50 5.34
N ARG A 160 -12.98 3.40 5.13
CA ARG A 160 -11.98 4.32 5.70
C ARG A 160 -11.76 5.58 4.87
N LEU A 161 -12.46 5.76 3.77
CA LEU A 161 -12.51 7.02 3.05
C LEU A 161 -13.28 8.07 3.87
N SER A 162 -12.94 9.34 3.73
CA SER A 162 -13.85 10.42 4.16
C SER A 162 -15.03 10.54 3.19
N ASP A 163 -16.06 11.31 3.55
CA ASP A 163 -17.19 11.54 2.64
C ASP A 163 -16.75 12.19 1.33
N ASP A 164 -15.80 13.12 1.39
CA ASP A 164 -15.26 13.76 0.20
C ASP A 164 -14.47 12.79 -0.68
N GLU A 165 -13.62 11.96 -0.07
CA GLU A 165 -12.88 10.95 -0.83
C GLU A 165 -13.82 9.88 -1.40
N ARG A 166 -14.94 9.55 -0.74
CA ARG A 166 -15.98 8.65 -1.30
C ARG A 166 -16.65 9.25 -2.52
N ARG A 167 -17.01 10.54 -2.49
CA ARG A 167 -17.56 11.23 -3.67
C ARG A 167 -16.60 11.19 -4.84
N GLN A 168 -15.33 11.52 -4.60
CA GLN A 168 -14.28 11.44 -5.62
C GLN A 168 -14.09 10.00 -6.14
N ALA A 169 -14.20 8.99 -5.27
CA ALA A 169 -14.13 7.59 -5.68
C ALA A 169 -15.33 7.21 -6.57
N ALA A 170 -16.53 7.67 -6.24
CA ALA A 170 -17.74 7.48 -7.04
C ALA A 170 -17.62 8.11 -8.42
N GLU A 171 -17.16 9.37 -8.50
CA GLU A 171 -16.91 10.09 -9.76
C GLU A 171 -15.87 9.38 -10.65
N ARG A 172 -14.90 8.70 -10.04
CA ARG A 172 -13.90 7.89 -10.74
C ARG A 172 -14.37 6.46 -11.04
N GLY A 173 -15.63 6.14 -10.75
CA GLY A 173 -16.23 4.83 -11.01
C GLY A 173 -15.70 3.71 -10.11
N LEU A 174 -15.13 4.01 -8.94
CA LEU A 174 -14.53 3.01 -8.04
C LEU A 174 -15.55 2.31 -7.12
N LEU A 175 -16.81 2.72 -7.15
CA LEU A 175 -17.91 2.08 -6.41
C LEU A 175 -18.67 1.13 -7.35
N ARG A 176 -18.00 0.04 -7.75
CA ARG A 176 -18.56 -1.01 -8.59
C ARG A 176 -18.13 -2.41 -8.12
N PRO A 177 -18.95 -3.46 -8.28
CA PRO A 177 -18.69 -4.79 -7.71
C PRO A 177 -17.45 -5.51 -8.27
N ASP A 178 -16.95 -5.09 -9.43
CA ASP A 178 -15.77 -5.64 -10.10
C ASP A 178 -14.47 -4.87 -9.76
N VAL A 179 -14.53 -3.85 -8.91
CA VAL A 179 -13.36 -3.02 -8.60
C VAL A 179 -12.28 -3.85 -7.89
N ARG A 180 -11.04 -3.69 -8.35
CA ARG A 180 -9.91 -4.39 -7.75
C ARG A 180 -9.37 -3.61 -6.56
N GLN A 181 -8.96 -4.33 -5.52
CA GLN A 181 -8.32 -3.72 -4.35
C GLN A 181 -7.08 -2.88 -4.70
N SER A 182 -6.38 -3.21 -5.80
CA SER A 182 -5.26 -2.41 -6.31
C SER A 182 -5.68 -1.02 -6.82
N GLU A 183 -6.86 -0.91 -7.43
CA GLU A 183 -7.39 0.37 -7.92
C GLU A 183 -7.71 1.30 -6.74
N ILE A 184 -8.37 0.77 -5.71
CA ILE A 184 -8.66 1.54 -4.49
C ILE A 184 -7.37 1.97 -3.77
N ARG A 185 -6.35 1.10 -3.73
CA ARG A 185 -5.03 1.46 -3.18
C ARG A 185 -4.34 2.57 -3.97
N ALA A 186 -4.40 2.52 -5.30
CA ALA A 186 -3.87 3.57 -6.16
C ALA A 186 -4.59 4.90 -5.93
N PHE A 187 -5.92 4.86 -5.83
CA PHE A 187 -6.74 6.02 -5.49
C PHE A 187 -6.37 6.63 -4.14
N TRP A 188 -6.27 5.80 -3.08
CA TRP A 188 -5.81 6.23 -1.75
C TRP A 188 -4.48 6.96 -1.81
N LYS A 189 -3.51 6.38 -2.52
CA LYS A 189 -2.21 7.02 -2.70
C LYS A 189 -2.32 8.34 -3.45
N SER A 190 -3.22 8.44 -4.43
CA SER A 190 -3.39 9.67 -5.22
C SER A 190 -4.03 10.81 -4.43
N VAL A 191 -4.99 10.52 -3.55
CA VAL A 191 -5.73 11.56 -2.79
C VAL A 191 -5.03 11.92 -1.49
N ARG A 192 -4.31 10.97 -0.88
CA ARG A 192 -3.59 11.16 0.38
C ARG A 192 -2.08 11.32 0.23
N ALA A 193 -1.55 11.25 -0.99
CA ALA A 193 -0.22 11.77 -1.21
C ALA A 193 -0.26 13.23 -0.74
N PRO A 194 0.63 13.65 0.17
CA PRO A 194 0.81 15.07 0.37
C PRO A 194 1.07 15.61 -1.02
N LEU A 195 0.22 16.52 -1.48
CA LEU A 195 0.52 17.27 -2.68
C LEU A 195 1.96 17.74 -2.46
N SER A 196 2.91 17.17 -3.19
CA SER A 196 4.20 17.77 -3.43
C SER A 196 3.90 19.00 -4.29
N SER A 197 3.08 19.92 -3.76
CA SER A 197 2.67 21.06 -4.52
C SER A 197 3.85 22.00 -4.42
N ALA A 198 4.38 22.32 -5.60
CA ALA A 198 5.14 23.54 -5.76
C ALA A 198 4.44 24.73 -5.06
N ALA A 199 3.11 24.70 -4.86
CA ALA A 199 2.34 25.67 -4.08
C ALA A 199 2.69 25.69 -2.57
N THR A 200 2.72 24.55 -1.86
CA THR A 200 3.13 24.49 -0.44
C THR A 200 4.59 24.88 -0.30
N ARG A 201 5.45 24.41 -1.22
CA ARG A 201 6.86 24.80 -1.24
C ARG A 201 7.05 26.29 -1.52
N ARG A 202 6.23 26.87 -2.40
CA ARG A 202 6.23 28.30 -2.73
C ARG A 202 5.76 29.14 -1.55
N ALA A 203 4.68 28.75 -0.87
CA ALA A 203 4.20 29.42 0.33
C ALA A 203 5.25 29.43 1.45
N ASP A 204 5.94 28.31 1.68
CA ASP A 204 7.05 28.22 2.63
C ASP A 204 8.22 29.15 2.25
N LEU A 205 8.57 29.20 0.95
CA LEU A 205 9.64 30.07 0.45
C LEU A 205 9.26 31.55 0.54
N GLU A 206 8.01 31.91 0.26
CA GLU A 206 7.49 33.27 0.39
C GLU A 206 7.48 33.74 1.85
N ALA A 207 7.04 32.88 2.79
CA ALA A 207 7.11 33.16 4.23
C ALA A 207 8.55 33.34 4.71
N ARG A 208 9.46 32.49 4.23
CA ARG A 208 10.89 32.58 4.57
C ARG A 208 11.54 33.84 4.01
N ARG A 209 11.15 34.25 2.78
CA ARG A 209 11.59 35.51 2.16
C ARG A 209 11.11 36.72 2.98
N ALA A 210 9.85 36.73 3.41
CA ALA A 210 9.31 37.82 4.23
C ALA A 210 10.06 37.96 5.57
N LYS A 211 10.37 36.83 6.23
CA LYS A 211 11.13 36.83 7.48
C LYS A 211 12.55 37.41 7.29
N LEU A 212 13.26 36.99 6.25
CA LEU A 212 14.61 37.47 5.96
C LEU A 212 14.65 38.97 5.64
N LEU A 213 13.65 39.50 4.94
CA LEU A 213 13.57 40.93 4.64
C LEU A 213 13.37 41.77 5.92
N LEU A 214 12.57 41.26 6.86
CA LEU A 214 12.36 41.92 8.15
C LEU A 214 13.64 41.91 8.99
N GLU A 215 14.41 40.82 8.92
CA GLU A 215 15.70 40.70 9.59
C GLU A 215 16.75 41.64 8.98
N ILE A 216 16.81 41.77 7.65
CA ILE A 216 17.64 42.75 6.95
C ILE A 216 17.29 44.17 7.39
N SER A 217 16.00 44.54 7.40
CA SER A 217 15.57 45.88 7.84
C SER A 217 16.00 46.20 9.26
N LYS A 218 15.95 45.23 10.18
CA LYS A 218 16.40 45.43 11.56
C LYS A 218 17.91 45.67 11.64
N ILE A 219 18.68 44.93 10.85
CA ILE A 219 20.14 45.08 10.78
C ILE A 219 20.50 46.44 10.17
N ASP A 220 19.79 46.87 9.13
CA ASP A 220 20.00 48.19 8.50
C ASP A 220 19.69 49.33 9.48
N ASP A 221 18.61 49.23 10.27
CA ASP A 221 18.30 50.19 11.33
C ASP A 221 19.38 50.22 12.43
N GLU A 222 19.96 49.08 12.77
CA GLU A 222 21.03 48.97 13.75
C GLU A 222 22.34 49.58 13.22
N LEU A 223 22.67 49.33 11.95
CA LEU A 223 23.81 49.94 11.27
C LEU A 223 23.68 51.46 11.18
N ALA A 224 22.49 51.98 10.85
CA ALA A 224 22.24 53.41 10.78
C ALA A 224 22.49 54.12 12.12
N ARG A 225 22.14 53.47 13.24
CA ARG A 225 22.38 53.99 14.60
C ARG A 225 23.85 53.98 15.03
N LEU A 226 24.71 53.23 14.34
CA LEU A 226 26.14 53.16 14.63
C LEU A 226 26.99 54.12 13.78
N ILE A 227 26.37 54.74 12.77
CA ILE A 227 27.03 55.67 11.84
C ILE A 227 26.76 57.14 12.22
N ASP A 228 25.73 57.42 13.02
CA ASP A 228 25.55 58.67 13.79
C ASP A 228 26.36 58.67 15.10
#